data_AF-A0A956Z3V9-F1
#
_entry.id   AF-A0A956Z3V9-F1
#
_cell.length_a   1.000
_cell.length_b   1.000
_cell.length_c   1.000
_cell.angle_alpha   90.00
_cell.angle_beta   90.00
_cell.angle_gamma   90.00
#
_symmetry.space_group_name_H-M   'P 1'
#
loop_
_entity.id
_entity.type
_entity.pdbx_description
1 polymer ?
#
loop_
_entity_poly.entity_id
_entity_poly.type
_entity_poly.pdbx_seq_one_letter_code
_entity_poly.pdbx_strand_id
1 'polypeptide(L)' 'MSSDRPIRVLIGKPGLDGHDRGAKVIARALRDAGMEVVYTGLRQTPEMIAEAAL' A
#
# COMPACT_ATOMS: atom_id res chain seq x y z
N MET A 1 9.85 24.47 9.41
CA MET A 1 10.34 23.08 9.34
C MET A 1 9.87 22.54 8.01
N SER A 2 10.79 22.27 7.08
CA SER A 2 10.47 21.80 5.73
C SER A 2 9.48 20.64 5.78
N SER A 3 8.39 20.73 5.03
CA SER A 3 7.31 19.75 4.96
C SER A 3 7.69 18.50 4.16
N ASP A 4 8.92 18.01 4.30
CA ASP A 4 9.49 16.98 3.43
C ASP A 4 9.19 15.56 3.93
N ARG A 5 7.95 15.32 4.38
CA ARG A 5 7.54 13.94 4.64
C ARG A 5 7.29 13.26 3.29
N PRO A 6 7.95 12.13 3.01
CA PRO A 6 7.71 11.39 1.77
C PRO A 6 6.23 11.00 1.71
N ILE A 7 5.66 11.03 0.50
CA ILE A 7 4.30 10.57 0.28
C ILE A 7 4.20 9.10 0.71
N ARG A 8 3.24 8.81 1.59
CA ARG A 8 2.96 7.45 2.07
C ARG A 8 1.78 6.88 1.29
N VAL A 9 1.94 5.67 0.77
CA VAL A 9 0.90 4.95 0.00
C VAL A 9 0.62 3.60 0.64
N LEU A 10 -0.65 3.34 0.94
CA LEU A 10 -1.14 2.03 1.35
C LEU A 10 -1.77 1.33 0.14
N ILE A 11 -1.35 0.10 -0.14
CA ILE A 11 -1.93 -0.77 -1.17
C ILE A 11 -2.62 -1.94 -0.47
N GLY A 12 -3.95 -1.89 -0.43
CA GLY A 12 -4.81 -2.91 0.18
C GLY A 12 -5.54 -3.77 -0.84
N LYS A 13 -5.78 -5.04 -0.51
CA LYS A 13 -6.63 -5.96 -1.29
C LYS A 13 -7.64 -6.65 -0.36
N PRO A 14 -8.92 -6.21 -0.37
CA PRO A 14 -9.90 -6.72 0.56
C PRO A 14 -10.39 -8.12 0.17
N GLY A 15 -10.61 -8.97 1.18
CA GLY A 15 -11.29 -10.26 1.03
C GLY A 15 -10.57 -11.25 0.12
N LEU A 16 -11.31 -11.90 -0.77
CA LEU A 16 -10.82 -13.02 -1.59
C LEU A 16 -10.09 -12.60 -2.87
N ASP A 17 -9.83 -11.31 -3.06
CA ASP A 17 -9.13 -10.82 -4.25
C ASP A 17 -7.66 -11.30 -4.28
N GLY A 18 -7.39 -12.31 -5.09
CA GLY A 18 -6.06 -12.92 -5.27
C GLY A 18 -5.18 -12.28 -6.35
N HIS A 19 -5.65 -11.25 -7.06
CA HIS A 19 -4.93 -10.66 -8.20
C HIS A 19 -3.74 -9.79 -7.74
N ASP A 20 -2.60 -10.42 -7.48
CA ASP A 20 -1.50 -9.77 -6.77
C ASP A 20 -0.47 -9.07 -7.67
N ARG A 21 -0.34 -9.51 -8.93
CA ARG A 21 0.75 -9.07 -9.82
C ARG A 21 0.75 -7.56 -10.04
N GLY A 22 -0.42 -6.97 -10.34
CA GLY A 22 -0.56 -5.53 -10.56
C GLY A 22 -0.21 -4.72 -9.31
N ALA A 23 -0.69 -5.15 -8.13
CA ALA A 23 -0.41 -4.49 -6.86
C ALA A 23 1.10 -4.44 -6.57
N LYS A 24 1.81 -5.55 -6.80
CA LYS A 24 3.27 -5.63 -6.63
C LYS A 24 4.05 -4.74 -7.60
N VAL A 25 3.63 -4.66 -8.86
CA VAL A 25 4.27 -3.79 -9.87
C VAL A 25 4.11 -2.32 -9.47
N ILE A 26 2.90 -1.91 -9.09
CA ILE A 26 2.64 -0.54 -8.63
C ILE A 26 3.42 -0.23 -7.34
N ALA A 27 3.43 -1.16 -6.39
CA ALA A 27 4.18 -0.98 -5.15
C ALA A 27 5.67 -0.74 -5.40
N ARG A 28 6.26 -1.48 -6.34
CA ARG A 28 7.66 -1.29 -6.74
C ARG A 28 7.88 0.06 -7.41
N ALA A 29 7.05 0.41 -8.39
CA ALA A 29 7.18 1.68 -9.13
C ALA A 29 7.08 2.90 -8.21
N LEU A 30 6.17 2.88 -7.23
CA LEU A 30 6.01 3.98 -6.27
C LEU A 30 7.21 4.10 -5.31
N ARG A 31 7.80 2.97 -4.88
CA ARG A 31 9.05 2.99 -4.10
C ARG A 31 10.22 3.53 -4.90
N ASP A 32 10.35 3.11 -6.16
CA ASP A 32 11.39 3.62 -7.06
C ASP A 32 11.23 5.13 -7.32
N ALA A 33 10.00 5.66 -7.21
CA ALA A 33 9.69 7.09 -7.26
C ALA A 33 9.90 7.84 -5.92
N GLY A 34 10.41 7.18 -4.88
CA GLY A 34 10.74 7.81 -3.59
C GLY A 34 9.59 7.84 -2.58
N MET A 35 8.49 7.13 -2.82
CA MET A 35 7.37 7.04 -1.86
C MET A 35 7.60 5.95 -0.82
N GLU A 36 7.04 6.15 0.38
CA GLU A 36 6.94 5.10 1.40
C GLU A 36 5.71 4.25 1.10
N VAL A 37 5.90 2.97 0.77
CA VAL A 37 4.79 2.10 0.30
C VAL A 37 4.58 0.91 1.22
N VAL A 38 3.40 0.85 1.83
CA VAL A 38 2.90 -0.26 2.64
C VAL A 38 1.99 -1.13 1.77
N TYR A 39 2.35 -2.40 1.59
CA TYR A 39 1.50 -3.38 0.92
C TYR A 39 0.96 -4.35 1.96
N THR A 40 -0.36 -4.42 2.11
CA THR A 40 -1.00 -5.21 3.19
C THR A 40 -1.04 -6.72 2.91
N GLY A 41 -0.69 -7.14 1.70
CA GLY A 41 -0.89 -8.52 1.27
C GLY A 41 -2.35 -8.83 0.89
N LEU A 42 -2.61 -10.12 0.68
CA LEU A 42 -3.93 -10.65 0.31
C LEU A 42 -4.75 -10.96 1.56
N ARG A 43 -6.07 -11.18 1.37
CA ARG A 43 -6.98 -11.69 2.41
C ARG A 43 -7.10 -10.80 3.64
N GLN A 44 -7.01 -9.49 3.45
CA GLN A 44 -7.24 -8.51 4.51
C GLN A 44 -8.72 -8.16 4.60
N THR A 45 -9.22 -7.90 5.81
CA THR A 45 -10.56 -7.30 5.96
C THR A 45 -10.47 -5.78 5.71
N PRO A 46 -11.59 -5.12 5.36
CA PRO A 46 -11.61 -3.66 5.27
C PRO A 46 -11.10 -2.96 6.54
N GLU A 47 -11.42 -3.50 7.72
CA GLU A 47 -11.00 -2.96 9.01
C GLU A 47 -9.48 -3.03 9.18
N MET A 48 -8.85 -4.16 8.83
CA MET A 48 -7.39 -4.31 8.85
C MET A 48 -6.70 -3.32 7.92
N ILE A 49 -7.28 -3.07 6.74
CA ILE A 49 -6.75 -2.08 5.78
C ILE A 49 -6.88 -0.67 6.35
N ALA A 50 -8.03 -0.33 6.95
CA ALA A 50 -8.25 0.98 7.57
C ALA A 50 -7.29 1.21 8.75
N GLU A 51 -7.07 0.21 9.60
CA GLU A 51 -6.13 0.28 10.72
C GLU A 51 -4.69 0.51 10.23
N ALA A 52 -4.28 -0.12 9.13
CA ALA A 52 -2.96 0.09 8.54
C ALA A 52 -2.75 1.51 7.95
N ALA A 53 -3.81 2.31 7.80
CA ALA A 53 -3.75 3.67 7.27
C ALA A 53 -3.64 4.76 8.36
N LEU A 54 -3.88 4.41 9.64
CA LEU A 54 -3.82 5.33 10.79
C LEU A 54 -2.37 5.60 11.22
#